data_AF-A0A6M1SEN7-F1
#
_entry.id   AF-A0A6M1SEN7-F1
#
_cell.length_a   1.000
_cell.length_b   1.000
_cell.length_c   1.000
_cell.angle_alpha   90.00
_cell.angle_beta   90.00
_cell.angle_gamma   90.00
#
_symmetry.space_group_name_H-M   'P 1'
#
loop_
_entity.id
_entity.type
_entity.pdbx_description
1 polymer ?
#
loop_
_entity_poly.entity_id
_entity_poly.type
_entity_poly.pdbx_seq_one_letter_code
_entity_poly.pdbx_strand_id
1 'polypeptide(L)' 'VMGTAQHSESEEPLVVYRALYGDYGLWVRPLAMFTESVTKEGHTQPRFALEKAF' A
#
# COMPACT_ATOMS: atom_id res chain seq x y z
N VAL A 1 -3.33 -2.82 -7.10
CA VAL A 1 -2.03 -2.10 -7.08
C VAL A 1 -1.63 -1.82 -8.51
N MET A 2 -1.08 -0.64 -8.82
CA MET A 2 -0.63 -0.33 -10.18
C MET A 2 0.86 -0.62 -10.38
N GLY A 3 1.68 -0.39 -9.36
CA GLY A 3 3.11 -0.69 -9.40
C GLY A 3 3.86 -0.05 -8.24
N THR A 4 5.19 -0.15 -8.28
CA THR A 4 6.10 0.56 -7.38
C THR A 4 6.73 1.76 -8.06
N ALA A 5 7.08 2.78 -7.28
CA ALA A 5 7.80 3.96 -7.73
C ALA A 5 8.96 4.29 -6.77
N GLN A 6 9.93 5.06 -7.25
CA GLN A 6 11.06 5.53 -6.47
C GLN A 6 10.84 7.00 -6.10
N HIS A 7 10.82 7.35 -4.81
CA HIS A 7 10.75 8.75 -4.39
C HIS A 7 12.03 9.48 -4.80
N SER A 8 11.93 10.56 -5.57
CA SER A 8 13.11 11.18 -6.21
C SER A 8 14.02 11.93 -5.24
N GLU A 9 13.47 12.43 -4.12
CA GLU A 9 14.24 13.22 -3.15
C GLU A 9 14.83 12.36 -2.04
N SER A 10 14.09 11.33 -1.59
CA SER A 10 14.51 10.47 -0.46
C SER A 10 15.03 9.11 -0.90
N GLU A 11 14.88 8.74 -2.17
CA GLU A 11 15.18 7.41 -2.67
C GLU A 11 14.44 6.30 -1.90
N GLU A 12 13.29 6.62 -1.31
CA GLU A 12 12.45 5.62 -0.66
C GLU A 12 11.49 4.93 -1.67
N PRO A 13 11.36 3.60 -1.62
CA PRO A 13 10.42 2.87 -2.46
C PRO A 13 8.98 3.13 -2.02
N LEU A 14 8.12 3.43 -2.98
CA LEU A 14 6.69 3.69 -2.80
C LEU A 14 5.83 2.68 -3.57
N VAL A 15 4.61 2.46 -3.10
CA VAL A 15 3.56 1.72 -3.82
C VAL A 15 2.54 2.71 -4.36
N VAL A 16 2.24 2.62 -5.66
CA VAL A 16 1.21 3.41 -6.34
C VAL A 16 -0.04 2.54 -6.50
N TYR A 17 -1.18 3.00 -5.99
CA TYR A 17 -2.44 2.27 -6.08
C TYR A 17 -3.65 3.20 -6.17
N ARG A 18 -4.75 2.67 -6.71
CA ARG A 18 -6.07 3.33 -6.75
C ARG A 18 -6.85 2.90 -5.52
N ALA A 19 -7.38 3.85 -4.75
CA ALA A 19 -8.38 3.55 -3.74
C ALA A 19 -9.68 3.10 -4.42
N LEU A 20 -10.34 2.07 -3.90
CA LEU A 20 -11.65 1.61 -4.39
C LEU A 20 -12.81 2.14 -3.53
N TYR A 21 -12.57 3.23 -2.82
CA TYR A 21 -13.48 3.90 -1.91
C TYR A 21 -13.34 5.42 -2.07
N GLY A 22 -14.32 6.17 -1.57
CA GLY A 22 -14.37 7.62 -1.72
C GLY A 22 -14.35 8.03 -3.19
N ASP A 23 -13.51 9.02 -3.52
CA ASP A 23 -13.39 9.57 -4.88
C ASP A 23 -12.54 8.72 -5.84
N TYR A 24 -12.22 7.47 -5.47
CA TYR A 24 -11.37 6.58 -6.27
C TYR A 24 -10.02 7.22 -6.65
N GLY A 25 -9.42 7.96 -5.71
CA GLY A 25 -8.17 8.67 -5.91
C GLY A 25 -6.98 7.75 -6.21
N LEU A 26 -5.92 8.33 -6.77
CA LEU A 26 -4.61 7.70 -6.91
C LEU A 26 -3.75 8.06 -5.68
N TRP A 27 -3.25 7.04 -4.99
CA TRP A 27 -2.51 7.19 -3.74
C TRP A 27 -1.10 6.62 -3.88
N VAL A 28 -0.18 7.21 -3.11
CA VAL A 28 1.16 6.69 -2.88
C VAL A 28 1.35 6.41 -1.40
N ARG A 29 2.09 5.35 -1.08
CA ARG A 29 2.46 5.00 0.30
C ARG A 29 3.86 4.38 0.33
N PRO A 30 4.68 4.62 1.37
CA PRO A 30 5.95 3.92 1.52
C PRO A 30 5.78 2.40 1.45
N LEU A 31 6.66 1.72 0.73
CA LEU A 31 6.60 0.27 0.55
C LEU A 31 6.65 -0.44 1.90
N ALA A 32 7.54 -0.01 2.80
CA ALA A 32 7.66 -0.55 4.15
C ALA A 32 6.33 -0.49 4.92
N MET A 33 5.62 0.65 4.84
CA MET A 33 4.30 0.79 5.45
C MET A 33 3.19 0.05 4.70
N PHE A 34 3.35 -0.19 3.40
CA PHE A 34 2.38 -0.95 2.63
C PHE A 34 2.45 -2.44 2.98
N THR A 35 3.65 -2.97 3.16
CA THR A 35 3.89 -4.40 3.47
C THR A 35 3.91 -4.72 4.96
N GLU A 36 3.73 -3.72 5.83
CA GLU A 36 3.74 -3.96 7.28
C GLU A 36 2.53 -4.78 7.74
N SER A 37 2.69 -5.44 8.88
CA SER A 37 1.57 -6.03 9.63
C SER A 37 1.02 -5.03 10.63
N VAL A 38 -0.30 -5.05 10.82
CA VAL A 38 -1.01 -4.21 11.79
C VAL A 38 -1.84 -5.08 12.73
N THR A 39 -1.95 -4.65 13.98
CA THR A 39 -2.89 -5.24 14.94
C THR A 39 -4.24 -4.54 14.82
N LYS A 40 -5.29 -5.29 14.46
CA LYS A 40 -6.68 -4.82 14.45
C LYS A 40 -7.52 -5.80 15.23
N GLU A 41 -8.31 -5.30 16.19
CA GLU A 41 -9.20 -6.13 17.03
C GLU A 41 -8.46 -7.29 17.73
N GLY A 42 -7.21 -7.06 18.14
CA GLY A 42 -6.38 -8.08 18.81
C GLY A 42 -5.69 -9.07 17.87
N HIS A 43 -5.93 -8.99 16.56
CA HIS A 43 -5.32 -9.88 15.56
C HIS A 43 -4.27 -9.13 14.74
N THR A 44 -3.07 -9.72 14.61
CA THR A 44 -2.03 -9.22 13.71
C THR A 44 -2.26 -9.75 12.30
N GLN A 45 -2.39 -8.85 11.33
CA GLN A 45 -2.61 -9.18 9.92
C GLN A 45 -1.84 -8.23 9.00
N PRO A 46 -1.54 -8.60 7.75
CA PRO A 46 -0.97 -7.68 6.77
C PRO A 46 -1.84 -6.44 6.64
N ARG A 47 -1.23 -5.25 6.51
CA ARG A 47 -1.98 -4.02 6.28
C ARG A 47 -2.79 -4.09 4.99
N PHE A 48 -2.20 -4.68 3.95
CA PHE A 48 -2.87 -4.96 2.68
C PHE A 48 -2.69 -6.44 2.34
N ALA A 49 -3.79 -7.10 2.03
CA ALA A 49 -3.81 -8.49 1.57
C ALA A 49 -4.12 -8.54 0.07
N LEU A 50 -3.44 -9.45 -0.65
CA LEU A 50 -3.75 -9.73 -2.05
C LEU A 50 -5.01 -10.59 -2.12
N GLU A 51 -6.11 -10.01 -2.60
CA GLU A 51 -7.37 -10.74 -2.79
C GLU A 51 -7.30 -11.68 -4.00
N LYS A 52 -6.68 -11.21 -5.10
CA LYS A 52 -6.56 -11.98 -6.34
C LYS A 52 -5.35 -11.51 -7.16
N ALA A 53 -4.52 -12.46 -7.59
CA ALA A 53 -3.49 -12.22 -8.60
C ALA A 53 -4.11 -12.23 -10.00
N PHE A 54 -3.56 -11.40 -10.89
CA PHE A 54 -3.87 -11.45 -12.33
C PHE A 54 -3.04 -12.53 -13.01
#